data_AF-A0A1H3X660-F1
#
_entry.id   AF-A0A1H3X660-F1
#
_cell.length_a   1.000
_cell.length_b   1.000
_cell.length_c   1.000
_cell.angle_alpha   90.00
_cell.angle_beta   90.00
_cell.angle_gamma   90.00
#
_symmetry.space_group_name_H-M   'P 1'
#
loop_
_entity.id
_entity.type
_entity.pdbx_description
1 polymer ?
#
loop_
_entity_poly.entity_id
_entity_poly.type
_entity_poly.pdbx_seq_one_letter_code
_entity_poly.pdbx_strand_id
1 'polypeptide(L)' 'MKKNTISYLLIVVGGAVAIYANAEEQQNTLILVLGILVLMFGIYRLSSTITSKSEKEDTTTYIEEE' A
#
# COMPACT_ATOMS: atom_id res chain seq x y z
N MET A 1 -6.17 -13.36 -12.35
CA MET A 1 -6.56 -12.04 -11.78
C MET A 1 -5.37 -11.48 -11.00
N LYS A 2 -4.87 -10.30 -11.37
CA LYS A 2 -3.62 -9.69 -10.85
C LYS A 2 -3.75 -9.37 -9.35
N LYS A 3 -2.87 -9.95 -8.51
CA LYS A 3 -2.88 -9.87 -7.02
C LYS A 3 -2.69 -8.46 -6.43
N ASN A 4 -2.48 -7.44 -7.27
CA ASN A 4 -2.10 -6.09 -6.84
C ASN A 4 -3.30 -5.16 -6.69
N THR A 5 -4.48 -5.53 -7.18
CA THR A 5 -5.69 -4.68 -7.14
C THR A 5 -6.20 -4.44 -5.72
N ILE A 6 -5.98 -5.38 -4.79
CA ILE A 6 -6.51 -5.26 -3.42
C ILE A 6 -5.85 -4.11 -2.65
N SER A 7 -4.55 -3.87 -2.87
CA SER A 7 -3.81 -2.81 -2.19
C SER A 7 -4.20 -1.42 -2.73
N TYR A 8 -4.39 -1.31 -4.05
CA TYR A 8 -4.91 -0.07 -4.65
C TYR A 8 -6.33 0.25 -4.16
N LEU A 9 -7.20 -0.76 -4.06
CA LEU A 9 -8.57 -0.58 -3.57
C LEU A 9 -8.58 -0.12 -2.10
N LEU A 10 -7.66 -0.63 -1.28
CA LEU A 10 -7.49 -0.19 0.12
C LEU A 10 -7.09 1.30 0.22
N ILE A 11 -6.20 1.76 -0.65
CA ILE A 11 -5.74 3.16 -0.67
C ILE A 11 -6.87 4.10 -1.10
N VAL A 12 -7.61 3.73 -2.16
CA VAL A 12 -8.75 4.53 -2.64
C VAL A 12 -9.83 4.66 -1.57
N VAL A 13 -10.17 3.55 -0.89
CA VAL A 13 -11.16 3.56 0.18
C VAL A 13 -10.67 4.33 1.41
N GLY A 14 -9.43 4.12 1.86
CA GLY A 14 -8.85 4.87 2.98
C GLY A 14 -8.78 6.38 2.74
N GLY A 15 -8.47 6.79 1.51
CA GLY A 15 -8.44 8.19 1.09
C GLY A 15 -9.83 8.82 1.05
N ALA A 16 -10.81 8.11 0.50
CA ALA A 16 -12.20 8.57 0.49
C ALA A 16 -12.75 8.77 1.91
N VAL A 17 -12.45 7.85 2.84
CA VAL A 17 -12.87 7.95 4.25
C VAL A 17 -12.18 9.13 4.95
N ALA A 18 -10.89 9.35 4.71
CA ALA A 18 -10.16 10.47 5.32
C ALA A 18 -10.64 11.84 4.79
N ILE A 19 -11.01 11.94 3.51
CA ILE A 19 -11.60 13.14 2.92
C ILE A 19 -13.01 13.36 3.49
N TYR A 20 -13.84 12.31 3.57
CA TYR A 20 -15.19 12.39 4.12
C TYR A 20 -15.17 12.84 5.59
N ALA A 21 -14.29 12.26 6.40
CA ALA A 21 -14.16 12.60 7.82
C ALA A 21 -13.62 14.02 8.06
N ASN A 22 -12.84 14.58 7.12
CA ASN A 22 -12.39 15.98 7.17
C ASN A 22 -13.47 16.98 6.75
N ALA A 23 -14.39 16.57 5.87
CA ALA A 23 -15.36 17.45 5.23
C ALA A 23 -16.60 17.75 6.11
N GLU A 24 -16.83 16.96 7.16
CA GLU A 24 -17.88 17.24 8.14
C GLU A 24 -17.52 18.44 9.05
N GLU A 25 -18.48 19.33 9.31
CA GLU A 25 -18.31 20.48 10.22
C GLU A 25 -17.94 20.05 11.65
N GLN A 26 -18.47 18.91 12.10
CA GLN A 26 -18.04 18.24 13.31
C GLN A 26 -17.00 17.19 12.94
N GLN A 27 -15.77 17.66 12.72
CA GLN A 27 -14.67 16.79 12.36
C GLN A 27 -14.48 15.72 13.43
N ASN A 28 -14.91 14.50 13.12
CA ASN A 28 -14.78 13.37 14.03
C ASN A 28 -13.33 12.89 13.96
N THR A 29 -12.47 13.52 14.77
CA THR A 29 -11.01 13.29 14.81
C THR A 29 -10.67 11.81 14.93
N LEU A 30 -11.52 11.02 15.59
CA LEU A 30 -11.36 9.58 15.72
C LEU A 30 -11.48 8.87 14.37
N ILE A 31 -12.51 9.20 13.58
CA ILE A 31 -12.72 8.66 12.23
C ILE A 31 -11.62 9.16 11.27
N LEU A 32 -11.21 10.42 11.42
CA LEU A 32 -10.13 10.99 10.61
C LEU A 32 -8.79 10.28 10.84
N VAL A 33 -8.39 10.12 12.10
CA VAL A 33 -7.15 9.40 12.46
C VAL A 33 -7.23 7.95 11.98
N LEU A 34 -8.39 7.30 12.13
CA LEU A 34 -8.60 5.94 11.63
C LEU A 34 -8.42 5.87 10.10
N GLY A 35 -8.99 6.81 9.35
CA GLY A 35 -8.87 6.90 7.89
C GLY A 35 -7.41 7.07 7.45
N ILE A 36 -6.65 7.93 8.12
CA ILE A 36 -5.23 8.15 7.83
C ILE A 36 -4.40 6.90 8.15
N LEU A 37 -4.66 6.23 9.28
CA LEU A 37 -3.95 4.99 9.65
C LEU A 37 -4.22 3.86 8.64
N VAL A 38 -5.46 3.71 8.18
CA VAL A 38 -5.83 2.74 7.14
C VAL A 38 -5.17 3.09 5.80
N LEU A 39 -5.14 4.37 5.43
CA LEU A 39 -4.43 4.85 4.24
C LEU A 39 -2.93 4.53 4.32
N MET A 40 -2.28 4.87 5.43
CA MET A 40 -0.87 4.58 5.68
C MET A 40 -0.56 3.09 5.61
N PHE A 41 -1.40 2.26 6.22
CA PHE A 41 -1.26 0.80 6.16
C PHE A 41 -1.44 0.27 4.74
N GLY A 42 -2.42 0.80 3.97
CA GLY A 42 -2.64 0.45 2.57
C GLY A 42 -1.44 0.80 1.68
N ILE A 43 -0.88 1.99 1.86
CA ILE A 43 0.34 2.44 1.17
C ILE A 43 1.53 1.57 1.56
N TYR A 44 1.73 1.32 2.85
CA TYR A 44 2.82 0.48 3.36
C TYR A 44 2.76 -0.93 2.76
N ARG A 45 1.58 -1.54 2.74
CA ARG A 45 1.36 -2.86 2.14
C ARG A 45 1.63 -2.85 0.63
N LEU A 46 1.19 -1.81 -0.08
CA LEU A 46 1.46 -1.66 -1.50
C LEU A 46 2.97 -1.55 -1.76
N SER A 47 3.66 -0.64 -1.07
CA SER A 47 5.11 -0.45 -1.19
C SER A 47 5.88 -1.72 -0.84
N SER A 48 5.52 -2.41 0.24
CA SER A 48 6.15 -3.67 0.65
C SER A 48 5.94 -4.80 -0.38
N THR A 49 4.75 -4.87 -0.99
CA THR A 49 4.47 -5.85 -2.07
C THR A 49 5.28 -5.55 -3.34
N ILE A 50 5.46 -4.27 -3.67
CA ILE A 50 6.28 -3.84 -4.82
C ILE A 50 7.76 -4.16 -4.56
N THR A 51 8.29 -3.85 -3.38
CA THR A 51 9.69 -4.15 -3.00
C THR A 51 9.96 -5.65 -2.91
N SER A 52 8.97 -6.47 -2.52
CA SER A 52 9.13 -7.93 -2.42
C SER A 52 9.43 -8.64 -3.75
N LYS A 53 9.29 -7.97 -4.91
CA LYS A 53 9.63 -8.57 -6.22
C LYS A 53 10.94 -8.07 -6.82
N SER A 54 11.72 -7.24 -6.12
CA SER A 54 12.90 -6.61 -6.73
C SER A 54 14.19 -7.44 -6.73
N GLU A 55 14.30 -8.61 -6.09
CA GLU A 55 15.56 -9.39 -6.15
C GLU A 55 15.36 -10.91 -6.10
N LYS A 56 14.63 -11.48 -7.06
CA LYS A 56 14.66 -12.94 -7.30
C LYS A 56 14.63 -13.33 -8.78
N GLU A 57 15.26 -12.58 -9.67
CA GLU A 57 15.44 -13.02 -11.05
C GLU A 57 16.77 -12.50 -11.58
N ASP A 58 17.88 -13.16 -11.20
CA ASP A 58 19.08 -13.32 -12.05
C ASP A 58 20.00 -14.40 -11.44
N THR A 59 19.54 -15.65 -11.53
CA THR A 59 20.45 -16.80 -11.53
C THR A 59 21.16 -16.81 -12.88
N THR A 60 22.31 -16.15 -12.98
CA THR A 60 23.28 -16.48 -14.03
C THR A 60 24.51 -17.07 -13.37
N THR A 61 24.54 -18.40 -13.33
CA THR A 61 25.72 -19.21 -13.10
C THR A 61 26.80 -18.81 -14.10
N TYR A 62 27.90 -18.25 -13.62
CA TYR A 62 29.16 -18.24 -14.36
C TYR A 62 30.03 -19.34 -13.77
N ILE A 63 30.29 -20.33 -14.62
CA ILE A 63 31.18 -21.47 -14.38
C ILE A 63 32.59 -20.92 -14.14
N GLU A 64 33.24 -21.38 -13.07
CA GLU A 64 34.70 -21.23 -12.89
C GLU A 64 35.41 -21.96 -14.05
N GLU A 65 36.24 -21.25 -14.80
CA GLU A 65 37.27 -21.86 -15.65
C GLU A 65 38.66 -21.37 -15.19
N GLU A 66 39.61 -22.30 -15.20
CA GLU A 66 40.90 -22.40 -14.48
C GLU A 66 41.83 -21.18 -14.47
#